data_AF-A0A024G6I4-F1
#
_entry.id   AF-A0A024G6I4-F1
#
_cell.length_a   1.000
_cell.length_b   1.000
_cell.length_c   1.000
_cell.angle_alpha   90.00
_cell.angle_beta   90.00
_cell.angle_gamma   90.00
#
_symmetry.space_group_name_H-M   'P 1'
#
loop_
_entity.id
_entity.type
_entity.pdbx_description
1 polymer ?
#
loop_
_entity_poly.entity_id
_entity_poly.type
_entity_poly.pdbx_seq_one_letter_code
_entity_poly.pdbx_strand_id
1 'polypeptide(L)'
;MVTTSSEESNSNDASDTQDVNGVTDCSNTTSSNEALTSETTQEAAKLTHIFASKYNVQIKVMNVVGSIDLKTRLELKTIALHARNAEYNPKRFGAVVMRLRDPKTTALIFSSGKIIVTGARSEEYCRLAGRKFTRVIQKLNFPARFEDFRVRNVMGTSDVHFSIRLEGILNDHARFCSYEPELFPGLIYRLAEPKLTMLIFVSGKIVFCGARDASHLDQAIETMYPVLLQYRKTTPSLWSLVEKSTQNDADNDEIE
;
A
#
# COMPACT_ATOMS: atom_id res chain seq x y z
N MET A 1 -37.33 23.11 -63.49
CA MET A 1 -37.69 23.27 -62.06
C MET A 1 -36.53 23.97 -61.37
N VAL A 2 -36.63 25.31 -61.28
CA VAL A 2 -36.18 26.22 -60.19
C VAL A 2 -34.78 25.95 -59.59
N THR A 3 -33.70 26.53 -60.17
CA THR A 3 -32.86 27.70 -59.69
C THR A 3 -32.05 27.42 -58.40
N THR A 4 -30.70 27.33 -58.42
CA THR A 4 -29.68 28.43 -58.26
C THR A 4 -29.97 29.34 -57.05
N SER A 5 -29.08 29.78 -56.15
CA SER A 5 -27.66 30.19 -56.21
C SER A 5 -27.22 30.66 -54.79
N SER A 6 -25.91 30.76 -54.53
CA SER A 6 -25.17 31.89 -53.87
C SER A 6 -25.49 32.30 -52.42
N GLU A 7 -24.49 32.29 -51.51
CA GLU A 7 -23.69 33.47 -51.06
C GLU A 7 -24.53 34.62 -50.46
N GLU A 8 -24.28 34.99 -49.21
CA GLU A 8 -23.64 36.28 -48.85
C GLU A 8 -23.61 36.55 -47.33
N SER A 9 -22.53 37.21 -46.97
CA SER A 9 -22.18 37.88 -45.72
C SER A 9 -23.00 39.14 -45.42
N ASN A 10 -23.12 39.49 -44.13
CA ASN A 10 -23.19 40.86 -43.60
C ASN A 10 -23.01 40.78 -42.07
N SER A 11 -22.06 41.44 -41.38
CA SER A 11 -21.73 42.89 -41.30
C SER A 11 -22.98 43.72 -40.88
N ASN A 12 -23.00 44.65 -39.94
CA ASN A 12 -22.07 45.36 -39.07
C ASN A 12 -22.92 46.13 -38.00
N ASP A 13 -22.23 46.93 -37.16
CA ASP A 13 -22.69 48.04 -36.29
C ASP A 13 -23.06 47.69 -34.83
N ALA A 14 -22.26 48.06 -33.81
CA ALA A 14 -21.88 49.41 -33.29
C ALA A 14 -23.08 50.08 -32.55
N SER A 15 -22.99 50.69 -31.37
CA SER A 15 -21.89 51.32 -30.61
C SER A 15 -22.23 51.53 -29.11
N ASP A 16 -21.22 51.99 -28.37
CA ASP A 16 -21.25 52.85 -27.15
C ASP A 16 -21.52 52.21 -25.77
N THR A 17 -20.83 52.55 -24.66
CA THR A 17 -19.79 53.57 -24.36
C THR A 17 -19.05 53.23 -23.04
N GLN A 18 -17.78 53.67 -22.98
CA GLN A 18 -17.04 54.26 -21.84
C GLN A 18 -16.47 53.43 -20.65
N ASP A 19 -15.17 53.70 -20.47
CA ASP A 19 -14.18 53.37 -19.45
C ASP A 19 -14.55 53.73 -18.00
N VAL A 20 -13.98 52.98 -17.03
CA VAL A 20 -13.18 53.56 -15.92
C VAL A 20 -12.26 52.52 -15.26
N ASN A 21 -10.99 52.90 -15.12
CA ASN A 21 -9.94 52.23 -14.33
C ASN A 21 -10.24 52.22 -12.82
N GLY A 22 -9.83 51.16 -12.13
CA GLY A 22 -9.78 51.14 -10.66
C GLY A 22 -9.17 49.84 -10.10
N VAL A 23 -7.88 49.89 -9.78
CA VAL A 23 -7.13 48.88 -9.02
C VAL A 23 -7.63 48.88 -7.57
N THR A 24 -8.02 47.71 -7.03
CA THR A 24 -7.89 47.41 -5.60
C THR A 24 -7.75 45.91 -5.35
N ASP A 25 -6.74 45.63 -4.53
CA ASP A 25 -6.22 44.38 -4.03
C ASP A 25 -7.25 43.62 -3.15
N CYS A 26 -7.36 42.29 -3.31
CA CYS A 26 -8.10 41.43 -2.39
C CYS A 26 -7.36 40.09 -2.23
N SER A 27 -6.31 40.12 -1.41
CA SER A 27 -5.75 38.99 -0.70
C SER A 27 -6.78 38.34 0.25
N ASN A 28 -6.62 37.02 0.42
CA ASN A 28 -7.15 36.14 1.48
C ASN A 28 -8.54 35.52 1.28
N THR A 29 -8.55 34.26 0.83
CA THR A 29 -9.29 33.17 1.50
C THR A 29 -8.77 31.81 1.04
N THR A 30 -7.72 31.32 1.69
CA THR A 30 -7.25 29.93 1.60
C THR A 30 -6.89 29.48 3.01
N SER A 31 -7.87 28.97 3.75
CA SER A 31 -7.68 28.34 5.06
C SER A 31 -9.00 27.77 5.57
N SER A 32 -9.43 26.64 5.01
CA SER A 32 -10.49 25.85 5.65
C SER A 32 -10.49 24.35 5.30
N ASN A 33 -9.69 23.89 4.33
CA ASN A 33 -9.63 22.47 3.98
C ASN A 33 -8.42 21.70 4.55
N GLU A 34 -7.48 22.36 5.25
CA GLU A 34 -6.31 21.69 5.88
C GLU A 34 -6.53 21.30 7.35
N ALA A 35 -7.51 21.91 8.04
CA ALA A 35 -7.74 21.64 9.46
C ALA A 35 -8.42 20.27 9.69
N LEU A 36 -9.39 19.90 8.84
CA LEU A 36 -10.21 18.70 9.02
C LEU A 36 -9.46 17.37 8.75
N THR A 37 -8.34 17.41 8.02
CA THR A 37 -7.49 16.23 7.76
C THR A 37 -6.45 16.01 8.86
N SER A 38 -6.10 17.06 9.62
CA SER A 38 -5.06 17.02 10.65
C SER A 38 -5.53 16.39 11.96
N GLU A 39 -6.80 16.63 12.36
CA GLU A 39 -7.36 16.10 13.62
C GLU A 39 -7.57 14.58 13.55
N THR A 40 -8.13 14.07 12.45
CA THR A 40 -8.36 12.63 12.22
C THR A 40 -7.06 11.83 12.21
N THR A 41 -5.97 12.42 11.70
CA THR A 41 -4.66 11.78 11.64
C THR A 41 -4.01 11.66 13.03
N GLN A 42 -4.21 12.67 13.89
CA GLN A 42 -3.68 12.65 15.26
C GLN A 42 -4.45 11.68 16.18
N GLU A 43 -5.76 11.55 15.99
CA GLU A 43 -6.59 10.64 16.77
C GLU A 43 -6.31 9.17 16.41
N ALA A 44 -6.14 8.85 15.12
CA ALA A 44 -5.71 7.53 14.66
C ALA A 44 -4.33 7.16 15.23
N ALA A 45 -3.35 8.07 15.20
CA ALA A 45 -2.02 7.82 15.77
C ALA A 45 -2.06 7.56 17.30
N LYS A 46 -2.93 8.26 18.03
CA LYS A 46 -3.16 8.01 19.47
C LYS A 46 -3.79 6.64 19.73
N LEU A 47 -4.80 6.25 18.95
CA LEU A 47 -5.46 4.95 19.08
C LEU A 47 -4.50 3.79 18.76
N THR A 48 -3.71 3.90 17.69
CA THR A 48 -2.66 2.92 17.36
C THR A 48 -1.66 2.78 18.50
N HIS A 49 -1.24 3.89 19.12
CA HIS A 49 -0.32 3.86 20.27
C HIS A 49 -0.96 3.18 21.49
N ILE A 50 -2.24 3.45 21.78
CA ILE A 50 -2.97 2.82 22.88
C ILE A 50 -3.11 1.31 22.64
N PHE A 51 -3.49 0.89 21.43
CA PHE A 51 -3.62 -0.53 21.09
C PHE A 51 -2.27 -1.27 21.19
N ALA A 52 -1.21 -0.69 20.62
CA ALA A 52 0.14 -1.23 20.71
C ALA A 52 0.61 -1.35 22.17
N SER A 53 0.30 -0.36 23.02
CA SER A 53 0.66 -0.42 24.45
C SER A 53 -0.18 -1.41 25.26
N LYS A 54 -1.46 -1.61 24.90
CA LYS A 54 -2.38 -2.51 25.61
C LYS A 54 -2.13 -3.98 25.30
N TYR A 55 -1.83 -4.30 24.05
CA TYR A 55 -1.70 -5.69 23.58
C TYR A 55 -0.28 -6.07 23.15
N ASN A 56 0.66 -5.12 23.17
CA ASN A 56 2.04 -5.30 22.72
C ASN A 56 2.14 -5.82 21.27
N VAL A 57 1.21 -5.43 20.41
CA VAL A 57 1.19 -5.80 18.98
C VAL A 57 1.62 -4.59 18.17
N GLN A 58 2.75 -4.72 17.47
CA GLN A 58 3.29 -3.66 16.61
C GLN A 58 3.22 -4.07 15.14
N ILE A 59 2.81 -3.13 14.28
CA ILE A 59 2.87 -3.28 12.84
C ILE A 59 4.17 -2.67 12.32
N LYS A 60 4.84 -3.45 11.47
CA LYS A 60 6.03 -3.01 10.75
C LYS A 60 5.74 -2.96 9.26
N VAL A 61 5.83 -1.78 8.66
CA VAL A 61 5.77 -1.63 7.21
C VAL A 61 7.04 -2.23 6.60
N MET A 62 6.84 -3.19 5.69
CA MET A 62 7.91 -3.94 5.05
C MET A 62 8.20 -3.45 3.63
N ASN A 63 7.15 -3.03 2.91
CA ASN A 63 7.30 -2.53 1.55
C ASN A 63 6.15 -1.59 1.18
N VAL A 64 6.50 -0.53 0.46
CA VAL A 64 5.57 0.39 -0.19
C VAL A 64 5.85 0.37 -1.69
N VAL A 65 4.79 0.21 -2.46
CA VAL A 65 4.81 0.29 -3.93
C VAL A 65 4.11 1.57 -4.34
N GLY A 66 4.83 2.44 -5.04
CA GLY A 66 4.31 3.70 -5.58
C GLY A 66 4.29 3.70 -7.10
N SER A 67 3.42 4.51 -7.68
CA SER A 67 3.40 4.83 -9.11
C SER A 67 3.55 6.33 -9.33
N ILE A 68 4.25 6.71 -10.39
CA ILE A 68 4.46 8.10 -10.83
C ILE A 68 4.24 8.17 -12.33
N ASP A 69 3.79 9.31 -12.83
CA ASP A 69 3.72 9.61 -14.25
C ASP A 69 4.69 10.74 -14.60
N LEU A 70 5.55 10.50 -15.59
CA LEU A 70 6.51 11.49 -16.07
C LEU A 70 5.95 12.47 -17.10
N LYS A 71 4.73 12.23 -17.60
CA LYS A 71 4.05 13.02 -18.66
C LYS A 71 4.85 13.15 -19.95
N THR A 72 5.74 12.19 -20.22
CA THR A 72 6.56 12.17 -21.43
C THR A 72 6.82 10.75 -21.89
N ARG A 73 6.91 10.56 -23.21
CA ARG A 73 7.30 9.28 -23.81
C ARG A 73 8.81 9.09 -23.65
N LEU A 74 9.19 7.85 -23.34
CA LEU A 74 10.58 7.51 -23.04
C LEU A 74 11.13 6.49 -24.02
N GLU A 75 12.30 6.79 -24.57
CA GLU A 75 13.07 5.82 -25.34
C GLU A 75 13.89 4.94 -24.38
N LEU A 76 13.36 3.75 -24.11
CA LEU A 76 13.91 2.82 -23.12
C LEU A 76 15.34 2.36 -23.44
N LYS A 77 15.67 2.20 -24.72
CA LYS A 77 17.04 1.84 -25.16
C LYS A 77 18.05 2.91 -24.76
N THR A 78 17.73 4.17 -25.03
CA THR A 78 18.57 5.32 -24.68
C THR A 78 18.77 5.42 -23.18
N ILE A 79 17.73 5.18 -22.38
CA ILE A 79 17.86 5.15 -20.92
C ILE A 79 18.79 4.01 -20.49
N ALA A 80 18.61 2.79 -21.01
CA ALA A 80 19.42 1.64 -20.62
C ALA A 80 20.90 1.78 -20.98
N LEU A 81 21.22 2.43 -22.11
CA LEU A 81 22.59 2.65 -22.56
C LEU A 81 23.34 3.70 -21.72
N HIS A 82 22.65 4.75 -21.26
CA HIS A 82 23.29 5.89 -20.60
C HIS A 82 23.10 5.92 -19.08
N ALA A 83 22.07 5.26 -18.56
CA ALA A 83 21.83 5.20 -17.12
C ALA A 83 22.66 4.09 -16.48
N ARG A 84 23.36 4.43 -15.39
CA ARG A 84 24.02 3.44 -14.54
C ARG A 84 22.99 2.59 -13.81
N ASN A 85 23.28 1.30 -13.62
CA ASN A 85 22.40 0.36 -12.91
C ASN A 85 20.99 0.27 -13.51
N ALA A 86 20.89 0.37 -14.83
CA ALA A 86 19.68 0.15 -15.60
C ALA A 86 19.82 -1.12 -16.45
N GLU A 87 18.83 -2.00 -16.37
CA GLU A 87 18.76 -3.24 -17.13
C GLU A 87 17.53 -3.18 -18.05
N TYR A 88 17.70 -3.54 -19.33
CA TYR A 88 16.59 -3.58 -20.28
C TYR A 88 16.71 -4.77 -21.22
N ASN A 89 15.72 -5.64 -21.20
CA ASN A 89 15.58 -6.74 -22.14
C ASN A 89 14.12 -6.84 -22.60
N PRO A 90 13.75 -6.22 -23.74
CA PRO A 90 12.37 -6.16 -24.21
C PRO A 90 11.75 -7.53 -24.51
N LYS A 91 12.56 -8.56 -24.80
CA LYS A 91 12.06 -9.93 -24.99
C LYS A 91 11.59 -10.56 -23.69
N ARG A 92 12.19 -10.16 -22.56
CA ARG A 92 11.84 -10.66 -21.22
C ARG A 92 10.80 -9.78 -20.53
N PHE A 93 10.97 -8.46 -20.60
CA PHE A 93 10.12 -7.51 -19.90
C PHE A 93 10.15 -6.14 -20.57
N GLY A 94 8.97 -5.57 -20.84
CA GLY A 94 8.79 -4.32 -21.61
C GLY A 94 9.10 -3.02 -20.85
N ALA A 95 9.90 -3.08 -19.79
CA ALA A 95 10.27 -1.91 -18.99
C ALA A 95 11.76 -1.95 -18.61
N VAL A 96 12.35 -0.77 -18.42
CA VAL A 96 13.71 -0.64 -17.88
C VAL A 96 13.64 -0.85 -16.38
N VAL A 97 14.49 -1.73 -15.86
CA VAL A 97 14.66 -1.95 -14.42
C VAL A 97 15.84 -1.11 -13.96
N MET A 98 15.60 -0.10 -13.13
CA MET A 98 16.63 0.77 -12.59
C MET A 98 16.71 0.64 -11.07
N ARG A 99 17.92 0.59 -10.50
CA ARG A 99 18.11 0.39 -9.06
C ARG A 99 18.82 1.56 -8.39
N LEU A 100 18.30 1.96 -7.23
CA LEU A 100 18.92 2.93 -6.32
C LEU A 100 19.41 2.23 -5.05
N ARG A 101 20.54 2.71 -4.50
CA ARG A 101 21.06 2.23 -3.22
C ARG A 101 20.44 2.94 -2.02
N ASP A 102 20.19 4.24 -2.17
CA ASP A 102 19.63 5.09 -1.12
C ASP A 102 18.50 5.98 -1.68
N PRO A 103 17.24 5.80 -1.23
CA PRO A 103 16.77 4.63 -0.49
C PRO A 103 16.88 3.37 -1.36
N LYS A 104 17.13 2.20 -0.76
CA LYS A 104 17.29 0.93 -1.48
C LYS A 104 15.98 0.56 -2.19
N THR A 105 15.88 0.90 -3.47
CA THR A 105 14.62 0.85 -4.23
C THR A 105 14.89 0.43 -5.67
N THR A 106 13.86 -0.13 -6.31
CA THR A 106 13.88 -0.49 -7.73
C THR A 106 12.74 0.22 -8.43
N ALA A 107 13.02 0.83 -9.57
CA ALA A 107 12.03 1.39 -10.46
C ALA A 107 11.85 0.52 -11.70
N LEU A 108 10.60 0.35 -12.11
CA LEU A 108 10.21 -0.17 -13.42
C LEU A 108 9.72 1.01 -14.25
N ILE A 109 10.47 1.35 -15.31
CA ILE A 109 10.24 2.52 -16.14
C ILE A 109 9.69 2.06 -17.48
N PHE A 110 8.46 2.47 -17.80
CA PHE A 110 7.76 2.10 -19.03
C PHE A 110 7.92 3.17 -20.10
N SER A 111 7.84 2.78 -21.38
CA SER A 111 7.94 3.70 -22.52
C SER A 111 6.85 4.77 -22.55
N SER A 112 5.75 4.55 -21.81
CA SER A 112 4.67 5.51 -21.60
C SER A 112 5.02 6.68 -20.69
N GLY A 113 6.16 6.62 -19.97
CA GLY A 113 6.50 7.59 -18.93
C GLY A 113 6.02 7.19 -17.54
N LYS A 114 5.27 6.09 -17.40
CA LYS A 114 4.90 5.57 -16.07
C LYS A 114 6.11 4.93 -15.41
N ILE A 115 6.27 5.21 -14.12
CA ILE A 115 7.27 4.58 -13.25
C ILE A 115 6.56 3.87 -12.11
N ILE A 116 6.93 2.60 -11.85
CA ILE A 116 6.54 1.88 -10.63
C ILE A 116 7.76 1.74 -9.74
N VAL A 117 7.68 2.24 -8.51
CA VAL A 117 8.74 2.19 -7.52
C VAL A 117 8.41 1.13 -6.47
N THR A 118 9.37 0.26 -6.15
CA THR A 118 9.23 -0.78 -5.12
C THR A 118 10.47 -0.82 -4.21
N GLY A 119 10.32 -1.40 -3.02
CA GLY A 119 11.39 -1.64 -2.05
C GLY A 119 11.51 -0.57 -0.96
N ALA A 120 10.68 0.47 -0.99
CA ALA A 120 10.68 1.51 0.04
C ALA A 120 10.00 1.01 1.31
N ARG A 121 10.46 1.45 2.48
CA ARG A 121 9.88 1.08 3.80
C ARG A 121 8.87 2.10 4.35
N SER A 122 8.71 3.23 3.68
CA SER A 122 7.69 4.23 4.00
C SER A 122 7.22 4.91 2.71
N GLU A 123 6.06 5.57 2.79
CA GLU A 123 5.56 6.38 1.68
C GLU A 123 6.54 7.51 1.33
N GLU A 124 7.09 8.19 2.34
CA GLU A 124 8.04 9.28 2.15
C GLU A 124 9.29 8.82 1.40
N TYR A 125 9.87 7.68 1.77
CA TYR A 125 11.00 7.10 1.06
C TYR A 125 10.63 6.67 -0.36
N CYS A 126 9.40 6.18 -0.57
CA CYS A 126 8.92 5.85 -1.91
C CYS A 126 8.79 7.09 -2.80
N ARG A 127 8.27 8.20 -2.24
CA ARG A 127 8.14 9.48 -2.93
C ARG A 127 9.52 10.09 -3.25
N LEU A 128 10.44 10.05 -2.29
CA LEU A 128 11.83 10.49 -2.46
C LEU A 128 12.55 9.68 -3.55
N ALA A 129 12.42 8.35 -3.52
CA ALA A 129 12.95 7.47 -4.55
C ALA A 129 12.41 7.86 -5.93
N GLY A 130 11.10 8.06 -6.03
CA GLY A 130 10.44 8.55 -7.23
C GLY A 130 11.06 9.82 -7.80
N ARG A 131 11.25 10.85 -6.96
CA ARG A 131 11.90 12.10 -7.34
C ARG A 131 13.34 11.88 -7.81
N LYS A 132 14.10 11.01 -7.14
CA LYS A 132 15.46 10.65 -7.56
C LYS A 132 15.47 9.97 -8.94
N PHE A 133 14.54 9.05 -9.21
CA PHE A 133 14.40 8.42 -10.54
C PHE A 133 14.03 9.44 -11.62
N THR A 134 13.03 10.31 -11.37
CA THR A 134 12.67 11.39 -12.29
C THR A 134 13.88 12.29 -12.59
N ARG A 135 14.69 12.60 -11.58
CA ARG A 135 15.90 13.42 -11.76
C ARG A 135 16.95 12.74 -12.63
N VAL A 136 17.13 11.42 -12.53
CA VAL A 136 18.01 10.67 -13.43
C VAL A 136 17.53 10.78 -14.86
N ILE A 137 16.22 10.63 -15.10
CA ILE A 137 15.64 10.72 -16.44
C ILE A 137 15.78 12.13 -17.03
N GLN A 138 15.59 13.18 -16.22
CA GLN A 138 15.84 14.57 -16.65
C GLN A 138 17.30 14.80 -17.05
N LYS A 139 18.27 14.19 -16.35
CA LYS A 139 19.70 14.30 -16.70
C LYS A 139 20.06 13.61 -18.02
N LEU A 140 19.20 12.74 -18.53
CA LEU A 140 19.32 12.11 -19.83
C LEU A 140 18.61 12.90 -20.94
N ASN A 141 18.27 14.17 -20.68
CA ASN A 141 17.62 15.11 -21.61
C ASN A 141 16.18 14.75 -22.00
N PHE A 142 15.48 13.94 -21.19
CA PHE A 142 14.04 13.76 -21.33
C PHE A 142 13.28 14.87 -20.57
N PRO A 143 12.21 15.47 -21.14
CA PRO A 143 11.39 16.48 -20.47
C PRO A 143 10.44 15.84 -19.45
N ALA A 144 10.98 15.09 -18.50
CA ALA A 144 10.23 14.36 -17.50
C ALA A 144 9.80 15.25 -16.33
N ARG A 145 8.54 15.12 -15.91
CA ARG A 145 7.97 15.80 -14.73
C ARG A 145 7.71 14.78 -13.61
N PHE A 146 7.59 15.22 -12.37
CA PHE A 146 7.16 14.33 -11.28
C PHE A 146 5.70 14.63 -10.99
N GLU A 147 4.79 13.85 -11.57
CA GLU A 147 3.35 14.04 -11.43
C GLU A 147 2.64 12.73 -11.03
N ASP A 148 1.41 12.85 -10.53
CA ASP A 148 0.54 11.72 -10.17
C ASP A 148 1.19 10.64 -9.29
N PHE A 149 1.97 11.07 -8.28
CA PHE A 149 2.46 10.12 -7.28
C PHE A 149 1.28 9.50 -6.52
N ARG A 150 1.16 8.17 -6.56
CA ARG A 150 0.13 7.42 -5.85
C ARG A 150 0.71 6.16 -5.23
N VAL A 151 0.36 5.90 -3.97
CA VAL A 151 0.62 4.59 -3.35
C VAL A 151 -0.32 3.56 -3.97
N ARG A 152 0.26 2.43 -4.40
CA ARG A 152 -0.45 1.33 -5.05
C ARG A 152 -0.67 0.16 -4.11
N ASN A 153 0.31 -0.09 -3.24
CA ASN A 153 0.26 -1.18 -2.27
C ASN A 153 1.18 -0.87 -1.08
N VAL A 154 0.71 -1.17 0.12
CA VAL A 154 1.48 -1.19 1.36
C VAL A 154 1.42 -2.61 1.90
N MET A 155 2.59 -3.15 2.22
CA MET A 155 2.72 -4.45 2.87
C MET A 155 3.33 -4.25 4.24
N GLY A 156 2.76 -4.93 5.23
CA GLY A 156 3.20 -4.90 6.61
C GLY A 156 3.27 -6.28 7.21
N THR A 157 3.92 -6.37 8.36
CA THR A 157 3.96 -7.58 9.18
C THR A 157 3.67 -7.22 10.62
N SER A 158 3.07 -8.14 11.36
CA SER A 158 2.90 -8.04 12.81
C SER A 158 3.04 -9.42 13.44
N ASP A 159 3.19 -9.44 14.76
CA ASP A 159 3.25 -10.65 15.58
C ASP A 159 2.32 -10.45 16.77
N VAL A 160 1.35 -11.36 16.96
CA VAL A 160 0.44 -11.32 18.11
C VAL A 160 1.00 -12.04 19.33
N HIS A 161 2.18 -12.66 19.21
CA HIS A 161 2.92 -13.28 20.31
C HIS A 161 2.22 -14.46 21.01
N PHE A 162 1.30 -15.13 20.31
CA PHE A 162 0.72 -16.40 20.74
C PHE A 162 0.39 -17.28 19.55
N SER A 163 0.39 -18.60 19.76
CA SER A 163 0.04 -19.56 18.71
C SER A 163 -1.46 -19.60 18.45
N ILE A 164 -1.85 -19.78 17.19
CA ILE A 164 -3.24 -19.71 16.73
C ILE A 164 -3.67 -21.07 16.14
N ARG A 165 -4.90 -21.51 16.47
CA ARG A 165 -5.55 -22.68 15.86
C ARG A 165 -6.27 -22.24 14.57
N LEU A 166 -5.61 -22.41 13.43
CA LEU A 166 -6.11 -21.93 12.13
C LEU A 166 -7.34 -22.70 11.64
N GLU A 167 -7.45 -23.98 12.00
CA GLU A 167 -8.57 -24.84 11.63
C GLU A 167 -9.90 -24.33 12.22
N GLY A 168 -9.85 -23.77 13.44
CA GLY A 168 -11.03 -23.14 14.06
C GLY A 168 -11.48 -21.90 13.30
N ILE A 169 -10.53 -21.05 12.90
CA ILE A 169 -10.82 -19.87 12.07
C ILE A 169 -11.42 -20.30 10.72
N LEU A 170 -10.86 -21.32 10.08
CA LEU A 170 -11.38 -21.84 8.81
C LEU A 170 -12.82 -22.31 8.95
N ASN A 171 -13.13 -23.07 9.99
CA ASN A 171 -14.48 -23.59 10.23
C ASN A 171 -15.51 -22.46 10.38
N ASP A 172 -15.19 -21.44 11.17
CA ASP A 172 -16.15 -20.41 11.55
C ASP A 172 -16.18 -19.25 10.53
N HIS A 173 -15.09 -19.02 9.79
CA HIS A 173 -14.92 -17.92 8.83
C HIS A 173 -14.66 -18.40 7.39
N ALA A 174 -15.11 -19.61 7.02
CA ALA A 174 -14.84 -20.25 5.72
C ALA A 174 -15.15 -19.37 4.48
N ARG A 175 -16.12 -18.45 4.58
CA ARG A 175 -16.46 -17.52 3.50
C ARG A 175 -15.37 -16.48 3.20
N PHE A 176 -14.56 -16.15 4.18
CA PHE A 176 -13.55 -15.09 4.09
C PHE A 176 -12.12 -15.64 4.05
N CYS A 177 -11.92 -16.92 4.33
CA CYS A 177 -10.60 -17.49 4.41
C CYS A 177 -10.44 -18.84 3.69
N SER A 178 -9.19 -19.13 3.35
CA SER A 178 -8.78 -20.39 2.75
C SER A 178 -7.50 -20.88 3.43
N TYR A 179 -7.45 -22.15 3.80
CA TYR A 179 -6.30 -22.76 4.45
C TYR A 179 -6.12 -24.20 3.97
N GLU A 180 -5.00 -24.43 3.28
CA GLU A 180 -4.61 -25.73 2.71
C GLU A 180 -3.13 -25.94 3.07
N PRO A 181 -2.82 -26.50 4.26
CA PRO A 181 -1.46 -26.53 4.80
C PRO A 181 -0.45 -27.25 3.89
N GLU A 182 -0.90 -28.22 3.12
CA GLU A 182 -0.08 -28.95 2.13
C GLU A 182 0.35 -28.06 0.94
N LEU A 183 -0.43 -27.04 0.61
CA LEU A 183 -0.13 -26.10 -0.47
C LEU A 183 0.57 -24.83 0.04
N PHE A 184 0.12 -24.32 1.20
CA PHE A 184 0.65 -23.11 1.79
C PHE A 184 0.45 -23.11 3.32
N PRO A 185 1.51 -22.85 4.12
CA PRO A 185 1.45 -23.00 5.59
C PRO A 185 0.64 -21.93 6.34
N GLY A 186 0.23 -20.84 5.67
CA GLY A 186 -0.54 -19.75 6.28
C GLY A 186 -2.01 -19.78 5.87
N LEU A 187 -2.90 -19.39 6.77
CA LEU A 187 -4.30 -19.13 6.43
C LEU A 187 -4.42 -17.79 5.71
N ILE A 188 -5.05 -17.79 4.54
CA ILE A 188 -5.31 -16.57 3.76
C ILE A 188 -6.67 -16.03 4.19
N TYR A 189 -6.70 -14.88 4.83
CA TYR A 189 -7.93 -14.21 5.27
C TYR A 189 -8.16 -12.94 4.46
N ARG A 190 -9.33 -12.80 3.83
CA ARG A 190 -9.69 -11.62 3.03
C ARG A 190 -10.62 -10.72 3.85
N LEU A 191 -10.11 -9.57 4.23
CA LEU A 191 -10.88 -8.57 4.96
C LEU A 191 -11.64 -7.69 3.95
N ALA A 192 -12.93 -7.46 4.23
CA ALA A 192 -13.77 -6.63 3.38
C ALA A 192 -13.52 -5.13 3.66
N GLU A 193 -13.44 -4.75 4.94
CA GLU A 193 -13.23 -3.37 5.39
C GLU A 193 -12.26 -3.38 6.60
N PRO A 194 -11.08 -2.73 6.49
CA PRO A 194 -10.49 -2.23 5.25
C PRO A 194 -10.20 -3.37 4.26
N LYS A 195 -10.33 -3.09 2.96
CA LYS A 195 -10.10 -4.09 1.91
C LYS A 195 -8.62 -4.47 1.80
N LEU A 196 -8.24 -5.60 2.40
CA LEU A 196 -6.89 -6.18 2.31
C LEU A 196 -6.90 -7.70 2.55
N THR A 197 -5.74 -8.33 2.37
CA THR A 197 -5.55 -9.76 2.64
C THR A 197 -4.50 -9.94 3.74
N MET A 198 -4.81 -10.81 4.70
CA MET A 198 -3.91 -11.22 5.78
C MET A 198 -3.47 -12.66 5.56
N LEU A 199 -2.18 -12.93 5.74
CA LEU A 199 -1.63 -14.28 5.83
C LEU A 199 -1.32 -14.54 7.29
N ILE A 200 -2.11 -15.41 7.93
CA ILE A 200 -2.03 -15.70 9.36
C ILE A 200 -1.33 -17.05 9.53
N PHE A 201 -0.25 -17.06 10.31
CA PHE A 201 0.51 -18.29 10.57
C PHE A 201 0.21 -18.83 11.96
N VAL A 202 0.31 -20.15 12.14
CA VAL A 202 0.14 -20.83 13.45
C VAL A 202 1.00 -20.19 14.54
N SER A 203 2.18 -19.67 14.18
CA SER A 203 3.10 -18.99 15.10
C SER A 203 2.59 -17.69 15.72
N GLY A 204 1.54 -17.07 15.20
CA GLY A 204 1.09 -15.72 15.59
C GLY A 204 1.64 -14.61 14.68
N LYS A 205 2.56 -14.93 13.77
CA LYS A 205 3.01 -13.98 12.74
C LYS A 205 1.90 -13.74 11.72
N ILE A 206 1.79 -12.49 11.29
CA ILE A 206 0.79 -12.05 10.32
C ILE A 206 1.48 -11.20 9.25
N VAL A 207 1.16 -11.45 7.99
CA VAL A 207 1.56 -10.61 6.84
C VAL A 207 0.32 -9.95 6.26
N PHE A 208 0.37 -8.63 6.07
CA PHE A 208 -0.68 -7.85 5.47
C PHE A 208 -0.30 -7.46 4.04
N CYS A 209 -1.21 -7.69 3.10
CA CYS A 209 -1.02 -7.44 1.68
C CYS A 209 -2.24 -6.73 1.09
N GLY A 210 -2.00 -5.82 0.14
CA GLY A 210 -3.07 -5.20 -0.66
C GLY A 210 -3.68 -3.95 -0.06
N ALA A 211 -3.13 -3.44 1.06
CA ALA A 211 -3.54 -2.16 1.62
C ALA A 211 -3.10 -1.01 0.71
N ARG A 212 -3.89 0.07 0.63
CA ARG A 212 -3.53 1.28 -0.13
C ARG A 212 -2.91 2.37 0.74
N ASP A 213 -3.18 2.29 2.04
CA ASP A 213 -2.71 3.21 3.06
C ASP A 213 -2.13 2.38 4.22
N ALA A 214 -1.14 2.92 4.92
CA ALA A 214 -0.58 2.33 6.12
C ALA A 214 -1.62 2.26 7.26
N SER A 215 -2.53 3.24 7.34
CA SER A 215 -3.61 3.29 8.34
C SER A 215 -4.53 2.06 8.29
N HIS A 216 -4.75 1.50 7.09
CA HIS A 216 -5.56 0.29 6.92
C HIS A 216 -4.93 -0.95 7.59
N LEU A 217 -3.61 -0.96 7.79
CA LEU A 217 -2.96 -2.05 8.50
C LEU A 217 -3.34 -2.05 9.97
N ASP A 218 -3.33 -0.86 10.59
CA ASP A 218 -3.68 -0.67 11.99
C ASP A 218 -5.16 -1.03 12.23
N GLN A 219 -6.06 -0.52 11.40
CA GLN A 219 -7.49 -0.86 11.47
C GLN A 219 -7.75 -2.37 11.30
N ALA A 220 -7.01 -3.03 10.40
CA ALA A 220 -7.15 -4.46 10.19
C ALA A 220 -6.70 -5.28 11.40
N ILE A 221 -5.58 -4.94 12.04
CA ILE A 221 -5.15 -5.66 13.24
C ILE A 221 -6.09 -5.38 14.42
N GLU A 222 -6.56 -4.15 14.59
CA GLU A 222 -7.51 -3.80 15.65
C GLU A 222 -8.82 -4.59 15.52
N THR A 223 -9.31 -4.72 14.29
CA THR A 223 -10.52 -5.49 13.98
C THR A 223 -10.31 -6.99 14.18
N MET A 224 -9.16 -7.52 13.74
CA MET A 224 -8.93 -8.97 13.74
C MET A 224 -8.38 -9.51 15.05
N TYR A 225 -7.70 -8.71 15.86
CA TYR A 225 -7.06 -9.18 17.09
C TYR A 225 -8.03 -9.87 18.07
N PRO A 226 -9.25 -9.36 18.34
CA PRO A 226 -10.22 -10.07 19.17
C PRO A 226 -10.61 -11.44 18.62
N VAL A 227 -10.74 -11.56 17.30
CA VAL A 227 -11.00 -12.84 16.62
C VAL A 227 -9.84 -13.79 16.83
N LEU A 228 -8.61 -13.33 16.58
CA LEU A 228 -7.40 -14.16 16.75
C LEU A 228 -7.23 -14.66 18.18
N LEU A 229 -7.58 -13.83 19.17
CA LEU A 229 -7.51 -14.17 20.58
C LEU A 229 -8.41 -15.35 20.96
N GLN A 230 -9.59 -15.48 20.33
CA GLN A 230 -10.52 -16.60 20.56
C GLN A 230 -9.93 -17.95 20.14
N TYR A 231 -9.05 -17.96 19.14
CA TYR A 231 -8.41 -19.18 18.62
C TYR A 231 -6.98 -19.36 19.14
N ARG A 232 -6.59 -18.64 20.19
CA ARG A 232 -5.30 -18.83 20.85
C ARG A 232 -5.17 -20.28 21.33
N LYS A 233 -4.09 -20.95 20.96
CA LYS A 233 -3.72 -22.24 21.53
C LYS A 233 -3.29 -22.01 22.97
N THR A 234 -4.00 -22.60 23.92
CA THR A 234 -3.52 -22.71 25.29
C THR A 234 -2.34 -23.67 25.25
N THR A 235 -1.13 -23.18 25.47
CA THR A 235 0.00 -24.07 25.81
C THR A 235 -0.44 -24.84 27.04
N PRO A 236 -0.44 -26.19 27.04
CA PRO A 236 -0.66 -26.94 28.26
C PRO A 236 0.34 -26.43 29.30
N SER A 237 -0.13 -26.06 30.48
CA SER A 237 0.78 -25.71 31.57
C SER A 237 1.71 -26.90 31.80
N LEU A 238 2.97 -26.65 32.16
CA LEU A 238 3.92 -27.73 32.50
C LEU A 238 3.30 -28.68 33.55
N TRP A 239 2.48 -28.14 34.44
CA TRP A 239 1.69 -28.88 35.43
C TRP A 239 0.70 -29.87 34.81
N SER A 240 -0.04 -29.48 33.77
CA SER A 240 -0.97 -30.37 33.06
C SER A 240 -0.27 -31.51 32.28
N LEU A 241 1.02 -31.36 31.97
CA LEU A 241 1.84 -32.43 31.41
C LEU A 241 2.35 -33.37 32.52
N VAL A 242 2.69 -32.83 33.69
CA VAL A 242 3.10 -33.60 34.87
C VAL A 242 1.95 -34.46 35.41
N GLU A 243 0.73 -33.92 35.49
CA GLU A 243 -0.46 -34.68 35.91
C GLU A 243 -0.78 -35.85 34.96
N LYS A 244 -0.56 -35.66 33.65
CA LYS A 244 -0.73 -36.72 32.65
C LYS A 244 0.34 -37.80 32.72
N SER A 245 1.58 -37.47 33.11
CA SER A 245 2.60 -38.50 33.37
C SER A 245 2.28 -39.30 34.63
N THR A 246 1.85 -38.66 35.72
CA THR A 246 1.51 -39.37 36.96
C THR A 246 0.26 -40.26 36.84
N GLN A 247 -0.68 -39.92 35.96
CA GLN A 247 -1.87 -40.75 35.71
C GLN A 247 -1.54 -41.99 34.88
N ASN A 248 -0.61 -41.90 33.92
CA ASN A 248 -0.18 -43.05 33.12
C ASN A 248 0.68 -44.05 33.92
N ASP A 249 1.38 -43.59 34.96
CA ASP A 249 2.13 -44.48 35.86
C ASP A 249 1.19 -45.21 36.84
N ALA A 250 0.09 -44.58 37.29
CA ALA A 250 -0.89 -45.20 38.17
C ALA A 250 -1.75 -46.29 37.50
N ASP A 251 -2.05 -46.15 36.20
CA ASP A 251 -2.83 -47.15 35.46
C ASP A 251 -1.99 -48.39 35.07
N ASN A 252 -0.66 -48.31 35.12
CA ASN A 252 0.24 -49.45 34.85
C ASN A 252 0.52 -50.32 36.09
N ASP A 253 0.27 -49.82 37.30
CA ASP A 253 0.46 -50.56 38.55
C ASP A 253 -0.78 -51.37 38.98
N GLU A 254 -1.90 -51.30 38.23
CA GLU A 254 -3.12 -52.09 38.49
C GLU A 254 -3.24 -53.38 37.64
N ILE A 255 -2.20 -53.79 36.90
CA ILE A 255 -2.21 -55.00 36.04
C ILE A 255 -1.17 -56.08 36.47
N GLU A 256 -0.51 -55.97 37.64
CA GLU A 256 0.26 -57.09 38.24
C GLU A 256 -0.46 -57.79 39.41
#